data_AF-A0A1W9YNQ8-F1
#
_entry.id   AF-A0A1W9YNQ8-F1
#
_cell.length_a   1.000
_cell.length_b   1.000
_cell.length_c   1.000
_cell.angle_alpha   90.00
_cell.angle_beta   90.00
_cell.angle_gamma   90.00
#
_symmetry.space_group_name_H-M   'P 1'
#
loop_
_entity.id
_entity.type
_entity.pdbx_description
1 polymer ?
#
loop_
_entity_poly.entity_id
_entity_poly.type
_entity_poly.pdbx_seq_one_letter_code
_entity_poly.pdbx_strand_id
1 'polypeptide(L)' 'MMKNENKVLACVDQSRYAVHVADCAAWAARRIDAPLELLHVIDSHPERATDDDHSGAIGI' A
#
# COMPACT_ATOMS: atom_id res chain seq x y z
N MET A 1 4.38 -17.28 14.58
CA MET A 1 3.66 -16.42 15.55
C MET A 1 3.83 -14.99 15.09
N MET A 2 2.78 -14.37 14.53
CA MET A 2 2.86 -12.94 14.17
C MET A 2 2.78 -12.16 15.47
N LYS A 3 3.82 -11.40 15.81
CA LYS A 3 3.79 -10.55 17.00
C LYS A 3 2.89 -9.35 16.69
N ASN A 4 1.79 -9.21 17.42
CA ASN A 4 0.99 -7.98 17.42
C ASN A 4 1.73 -6.91 18.24
N GLU A 5 2.74 -6.31 17.63
CA GLU A 5 3.43 -5.15 18.20
C GLU A 5 2.59 -3.91 17.91
N ASN A 6 2.35 -3.07 18.92
CA ASN A 6 1.73 -1.75 18.72
C ASN A 6 2.66 -0.94 17.81
N LYS A 7 2.27 -0.77 16.54
CA LYS A 7 3.03 -0.08 15.51
C LYS A 7 2.18 0.96 14.80
N VAL A 8 2.83 2.00 14.28
CA VAL A 8 2.22 2.94 13.34
C VAL A 8 2.26 2.30 11.95
N LEU A 9 1.09 2.06 11.37
CA LEU A 9 0.97 1.61 9.98
C LEU A 9 0.58 2.79 9.10
N ALA A 10 1.45 3.15 8.15
CA ALA A 10 1.22 4.26 7.24
C ALA A 10 0.97 3.74 5.81
N CYS A 11 -0.27 3.91 5.34
CA CYS A 11 -0.66 3.56 3.99
C CYS A 11 -0.26 4.66 3.02
N VAL A 12 0.53 4.32 2.00
CA VAL A 12 1.00 5.25 0.97
C VAL A 12 0.61 4.75 -0.42
N ASP A 13 0.17 5.65 -1.28
CA ASP A 13 -0.19 5.36 -2.68
C ASP A 13 0.72 6.17 -3.63
N GLN A 14 0.38 6.26 -4.92
CA GLN A 14 1.16 7.02 -5.90
C GLN A 14 0.81 8.52 -5.96
N SER A 15 -0.02 9.02 -5.07
CA SER A 15 -0.34 10.44 -4.98
C SER A 15 0.81 11.25 -4.41
N ARG A 16 0.78 12.54 -4.72
CA ARG A 16 1.67 13.54 -4.09
C ARG A 16 1.56 13.61 -2.56
N TYR A 17 0.50 13.06 -1.97
CA TYR A 17 0.28 13.10 -0.54
C TYR A 17 1.05 12.01 0.22
N ALA A 18 1.53 10.97 -0.47
CA ALA A 18 2.29 9.88 0.14
C ALA A 18 3.50 10.35 0.95
N VAL A 19 4.19 11.40 0.49
CA VAL A 19 5.31 12.02 1.20
C VAL A 19 4.85 12.60 2.53
N HIS A 20 3.76 13.36 2.54
CA HIS A 20 3.21 13.94 3.77
C HIS A 20 2.72 12.89 4.75
N VAL A 21 2.11 11.80 4.25
CA VAL A 21 1.69 10.68 5.09
C VAL A 21 2.91 10.01 5.76
N ALA A 22 3.99 9.77 5.00
CA ALA A 22 5.22 9.20 5.54
C ALA A 22 5.87 10.11 6.60
N ASP A 23 5.93 11.43 6.35
CA ASP A 23 6.49 12.40 7.29
C ASP A 23 5.70 12.46 8.61
N CYS A 24 4.38 12.55 8.52
CA CYS A 24 3.50 12.57 9.69
C CYS A 24 3.59 11.25 10.48
N ALA A 25 3.67 10.11 9.78
CA ALA A 25 3.79 8.82 10.42
C ALA A 25 5.14 8.65 11.13
N ALA A 26 6.23 9.12 10.52
CA ALA A 26 7.55 9.16 11.16
C ALA A 26 7.55 10.03 12.41
N TRP A 27 6.93 11.20 12.37
CA TRP A 27 6.77 12.05 13.55
C TRP A 27 5.96 11.35 14.66
N ALA A 28 4.83 10.74 14.31
CA ALA A 28 3.95 10.07 15.27
C ALA A 28 4.65 8.87 15.93
N ALA A 29 5.28 8.00 15.13
CA ALA A 29 6.00 6.82 15.59
C ALA A 29 7.11 7.18 16.58
N ARG A 30 7.89 8.23 16.29
CA ARG A 30 8.92 8.76 17.20
C ARG A 30 8.33 9.31 18.49
N ARG A 31 7.13 9.91 18.45
CA ARG A 31 6.51 10.53 19.62
C ARG A 31 5.89 9.51 20.59
N ILE A 32 5.41 8.39 20.06
CA ILE A 32 4.79 7.33 20.87
C ILE A 32 5.72 6.13 21.13
N ASP A 33 6.98 6.24 20.72
CA ASP A 33 8.00 5.19 20.83
C ASP A 33 7.51 3.84 20.29
N ALA A 34 6.93 3.87 19.08
CA ALA A 34 6.41 2.69 18.40
C ALA A 34 7.12 2.47 17.04
N PRO A 35 7.26 1.22 16.58
CA PRO A 35 7.73 0.93 15.24
C PRO A 35 6.85 1.59 14.17
N LEU A 36 7.47 1.99 13.04
CA LEU A 36 6.77 2.47 11.85
C LEU A 36 6.87 1.44 10.73
N GLU A 37 5.75 1.16 10.09
CA GLU A 37 5.67 0.33 8.88
C GLU A 37 4.98 1.11 7.75
N LEU A 38 5.60 1.10 6.57
CA LEU A 38 5.02 1.69 5.35
C LEU A 38 4.35 0.58 4.53
N LEU A 39 3.09 0.80 4.17
CA LEU A 39 2.32 -0.09 3.33
C LEU A 39 1.96 0.62 2.03
N HIS A 40 2.53 0.15 0.91
CA HIS A 40 2.14 0.68 -0.39
C HIS A 40 0.80 0.08 -0.83
N VAL A 41 -0.22 0.94 -0.99
CA VAL A 41 -1.54 0.55 -1.47
C VAL A 41 -1.54 0.57 -2.99
N ILE A 42 -1.70 -0.60 -3.58
CA ILE A 42 -1.91 -0.74 -5.03
C ILE A 42 -3.38 -0.54 -5.30
N ASP A 43 -3.70 0.47 -6.10
CA ASP A 43 -5.04 0.66 -6.62
C ASP A 43 -5.27 -0.32 -7.78
N SER A 44 -5.76 -1.51 -7.44
CA SER A 44 -6.22 -2.47 -8.44
C SER A 44 -7.60 -2.03 -8.89
N HIS A 45 -7.69 -1.37 -10.05
CA HIS A 45 -8.94 -1.18 -10.77
C HIS A 45 -9.20 -2.44 -11.63
N PRO A 46 -10.01 -3.42 -11.19
CA PRO A 46 -10.32 -4.62 -11.98
C PRO A 46 -11.11 -4.32 -13.26
N GLU A 47 -11.56 -3.07 -13.43
CA GLU A 47 -12.38 -2.58 -14.54
C GLU A 47 -11.58 -1.99 -15.71
N ARG A 48 -10.24 -1.98 -15.64
CA ARG A 48 -9.35 -1.76 -16.80
C ARG A 48 -8.71 -3.05 -17.30
N ALA A 49 -9.50 -4.11 -17.43
CA ALA A 49 -9.21 -5.14 -18.43
C ALA A 49 -9.72 -4.64 -19.79
N THR A 50 -9.10 -3.59 -20.33
CA THR A 50 -9.06 -3.35 -21.78
C THR A 50 -7.69 -3.80 -22.26
N ASP A 51 -7.38 -5.07 -22.04
CA ASP A 51 -6.27 -5.73 -22.68
C ASP A 51 -6.93 -6.87 -23.44
N ASP A 52 -7.00 -6.73 -24.76
CA ASP A 52 -7.43 -7.79 -25.66
C ASP A 52 -6.68 -9.06 -25.27
N ASP A 53 -7.43 -10.10 -24.92
CA ASP A 53 -6.88 -11.38 -24.54
C ASP A 53 -6.03 -11.94 -25.69
N HIS A 54 -4.71 -11.76 -25.60
CA HIS A 54 -3.73 -12.33 -26.51
C HIS A 54 -3.20 -13.68 -26.03
N SER A 55 -3.81 -14.29 -25.02
CA SER A 55 -3.36 -15.57 -24.46
C SER A 55 -3.58 -16.76 -25.41
N GLY A 56 -4.23 -16.55 -26.55
CA GLY A 56 -4.41 -17.58 -27.57
C GLY A 56 -5.27 -18.75 -27.08
N ALA A 57 -6.10 -18.52 -26.06
CA ALA A 57 -7.04 -19.52 -25.56
C ALA A 57 -8.15 -19.75 -26.60
N ILE A 58 -7.90 -20.65 -27.55
CA ILE A 58 -8.96 -21.25 -28.35
C ILE A 58 -9.73 -22.19 -27.43
N GLY A 59 -10.87 -21.69 -26.94
CA GLY A 59 -11.82 -22.45 -26.15
C GLY A 59 -12.25 -23.74 -26.86
N ILE A 60 -12.34 -24.81 -26.07
CA ILE A 60 -13.01 -26.07 -26.45
C ILE A 60 -14.52 -25.96 -26.24
#